data_AF-A0A7S3Y8C4-F1
#
_entry.id   AF-A0A7S3Y8C4-F1
#
_cell.length_a   1.000
_cell.length_b   1.000
_cell.length_c   1.000
_cell.angle_alpha   90.00
_cell.angle_beta   90.00
_cell.angle_gamma   90.00
#
_symmetry.space_group_name_H-M   'P 1'
#
loop_
_entity.id
_entity.type
_entity.pdbx_description
1 polymer ?
#
loop_
_entity_poly.entity_id
_entity_poly.type
_entity_poly.pdbx_seq_one_letter_code
_entity_poly.pdbx_strand_id
1 'polypeptide(L)'
;IGFNDRDREGDWQWVSGSDTKYTNWRPGEPNSYKGKNEDCAMIGGQFYYKKDKALWDGRSDMWSDVSCTTYYMQSLCEVPENPTREDTDSGVSEDDNAGSSSGGKSKTAVVVGIAVPMVLVGAFAAIMVVVAYKKKWFCFRESVPGMYASVSEQPLASI
;
A
#
# COMPACT_ATOMS: atom_id res chain seq x y z
N ILE A 1 5.66 12.00 2.15
CA ILE A 1 5.63 13.29 1.43
C ILE A 1 6.71 13.27 0.36
N GLY A 2 6.82 14.29 -0.49
CA GLY A 2 7.81 14.33 -1.58
C GLY A 2 9.21 14.83 -1.18
N PHE A 3 9.59 14.82 0.09
CA PHE A 3 10.90 15.31 0.56
C PHE A 3 11.86 14.12 0.74
N ASN A 4 13.08 14.20 0.19
CA ASN A 4 13.99 13.05 0.06
C ASN A 4 15.46 13.49 -0.13
N ASP A 5 16.43 12.65 0.19
CA ASP A 5 17.87 12.88 -0.04
C ASP A 5 18.53 11.73 -0.82
N ARG A 6 17.74 11.03 -1.65
CA ARG A 6 18.12 9.84 -2.46
C ARG A 6 19.35 10.04 -3.36
N ASP A 7 19.60 11.27 -3.79
CA ASP A 7 20.72 11.58 -4.69
C ASP A 7 22.02 11.80 -3.90
N ARG A 8 21.93 12.32 -2.67
CA ARG A 8 23.07 12.64 -1.82
C ARG A 8 22.63 12.71 -0.35
N GLU A 9 23.12 11.78 0.47
CA GLU A 9 22.86 11.72 1.91
C GLU A 9 23.04 13.09 2.59
N GLY A 10 22.02 13.50 3.35
CA GLY A 10 21.99 14.77 4.08
C GLY A 10 21.59 15.98 3.22
N ASP A 11 21.41 15.82 1.91
CA ASP A 11 20.97 16.87 1.00
C ASP A 11 19.51 16.67 0.59
N TRP A 12 18.61 17.14 1.45
CA TRP A 12 17.18 16.93 1.30
C TRP A 12 16.53 17.91 0.32
N GLN A 13 15.79 17.34 -0.64
CA GLN A 13 15.14 18.04 -1.75
C GLN A 13 13.69 17.59 -1.95
N TRP A 14 12.88 18.49 -2.50
CA TRP A 14 11.50 18.17 -2.92
C TRP A 14 11.50 17.55 -4.32
N VAL A 15 10.69 16.51 -4.52
CA VAL A 15 10.46 15.90 -5.85
C VAL A 15 9.89 16.87 -6.88
N SER A 16 9.28 17.98 -6.43
CA SER A 16 8.81 19.05 -7.30
C SER A 16 9.92 20.00 -7.77
N GLY A 17 11.13 19.88 -7.23
CA GLY A 17 12.24 20.82 -7.45
C GLY A 17 12.08 22.16 -6.71
N SER A 18 11.09 22.27 -5.82
CA SER A 18 10.92 23.48 -5.00
C SER A 18 12.02 23.65 -3.96
N ASP A 19 12.39 24.90 -3.68
CA ASP A 19 13.34 25.22 -2.61
C ASP A 19 12.83 24.81 -1.23
N THR A 20 13.71 24.27 -0.40
CA THR A 20 13.42 23.92 1.00
C THR A 20 13.37 25.18 1.86
N LYS A 21 12.16 25.67 2.17
CA LYS A 21 11.94 26.84 3.06
C LYS A 21 11.55 26.48 4.48
N TYR A 22 11.10 25.25 4.70
CA TYR A 22 10.57 24.77 5.97
C TYR A 22 10.84 23.29 6.14
N THR A 23 11.16 22.90 7.37
CA THR A 23 11.31 21.50 7.79
C THR A 23 10.66 21.31 9.16
N ASN A 24 9.97 20.19 9.35
CA ASN A 24 9.35 19.84 10.64
C ASN A 24 9.85 18.49 11.17
N TRP A 25 11.16 18.26 11.14
CA TRP A 25 11.76 17.03 11.63
C TRP A 25 11.45 16.80 13.11
N ARG A 26 11.19 15.54 13.45
CA ARG A 26 11.13 15.11 14.85
C ARG A 26 12.47 15.37 15.54
N PRO A 27 12.48 15.52 16.88
CA PRO A 27 13.74 15.59 17.61
C PRO A 27 14.59 14.34 17.36
N GLY A 28 15.76 14.52 16.78
CA GLY A 28 16.67 13.43 16.42
C GLY A 28 16.42 12.79 15.06
N GLU A 29 15.60 13.40 14.20
CA GLU A 29 15.47 13.05 12.78
C GLU A 29 16.02 14.18 11.89
N PRO A 30 16.41 13.88 10.63
CA PRO A 30 16.57 12.53 10.05
C PRO A 30 17.78 11.79 10.66
N ASN A 31 17.72 10.46 10.80
CA ASN A 31 18.79 9.70 11.48
C ASN A 31 19.29 8.44 10.78
N SER A 32 18.74 8.04 9.64
CA SER A 32 19.20 6.88 8.87
C SER A 32 19.31 5.65 9.80
N TYR A 33 18.22 5.32 10.51
CA TYR A 33 18.22 4.55 11.75
C TYR A 33 19.00 3.23 11.63
N LYS A 34 20.02 3.05 12.49
CA LYS A 34 20.93 1.88 12.49
C LYS A 34 21.75 1.72 11.20
N GLY A 35 22.10 2.82 10.53
CA GLY A 35 22.85 2.80 9.28
C GLY A 35 22.03 2.26 8.12
N LYS A 36 20.71 2.42 8.18
CA LYS A 36 19.83 2.13 7.06
C LYS A 36 19.84 3.30 6.09
N ASN A 37 19.53 3.00 4.83
CA ASN A 37 19.31 3.99 3.78
C ASN A 37 17.84 4.44 3.83
N GLU A 38 17.57 5.50 4.59
CA GLU A 38 16.22 6.02 4.88
C GLU A 38 15.92 7.31 4.13
N ASP A 39 16.08 7.29 2.81
CA ASP A 39 16.16 8.52 2.04
C ASP A 39 14.84 9.25 1.77
N CYS A 40 13.73 8.88 2.43
CA CYS A 40 12.40 9.43 2.17
C CYS A 40 11.73 9.97 3.43
N ALA A 41 11.14 11.15 3.35
CA ALA A 41 10.42 11.75 4.47
C ALA A 41 8.95 11.29 4.53
N MET A 42 8.51 10.93 5.73
CA MET A 42 7.12 10.69 6.07
C MET A 42 6.60 11.70 7.07
N ILE A 43 5.30 12.03 6.97
CA ILE A 43 4.56 12.71 8.04
C ILE A 43 3.85 11.63 8.84
N GLY A 44 3.87 11.74 10.16
CA GLY A 44 3.05 10.89 11.02
C GLY A 44 3.75 10.45 12.29
N GLY A 45 2.94 9.98 13.25
CA GLY A 45 3.37 9.43 14.53
C GLY A 45 4.28 8.22 14.39
N GLN A 46 5.39 8.20 15.12
CA GLN A 46 6.19 6.98 15.29
C GLN A 46 5.73 6.26 16.56
N PHE A 47 5.61 4.93 16.48
CA PHE A 47 5.44 4.14 17.69
C PHE A 47 6.80 3.98 18.38
N TYR A 48 6.87 4.36 19.65
CA TYR A 48 8.02 4.04 20.50
C TYR A 48 7.64 2.94 21.48
N TYR A 49 8.62 2.13 21.88
CA TYR A 49 8.38 1.01 22.78
C TYR A 49 8.72 1.40 24.22
N LYS A 50 7.77 1.18 25.14
CA LYS A 50 7.99 1.33 26.58
C LYS A 50 7.44 0.10 27.30
N LYS A 51 8.31 -0.65 27.97
CA LYS A 51 7.94 -1.90 28.69
C LYS A 51 7.05 -2.81 27.82
N ASP A 52 7.56 -3.13 26.64
CA ASP A 52 6.93 -4.03 25.65
C ASP A 52 5.60 -3.56 25.07
N LYS A 53 5.22 -2.29 25.27
CA LYS A 53 4.06 -1.67 24.62
C LYS A 53 4.51 -0.68 23.56
N ALA A 54 3.95 -0.81 22.36
CA ALA A 54 4.01 0.23 21.34
C ALA A 54 3.11 1.40 21.77
N LEU A 55 3.69 2.57 22.02
CA LEU A 55 3.00 3.79 22.39
C LEU A 55 3.09 4.79 21.24
N TRP A 56 1.96 5.40 20.91
CA TRP A 56 1.91 6.51 19.97
C TRP A 56 2.41 7.78 20.67
N ASP A 57 3.26 8.55 20.01
CA ASP A 57 3.98 9.66 20.64
C ASP A 57 3.24 11.01 20.62
N GLY A 58 2.00 11.04 20.14
CA GLY A 58 1.18 12.25 20.14
C GLY A 58 1.40 13.17 18.95
N ARG A 59 2.43 12.94 18.12
CA ARG A 59 2.94 13.93 17.17
C ARG A 59 2.65 13.48 15.74
N SER A 60 1.46 13.77 15.22
CA SER A 60 1.07 13.37 13.85
C SER A 60 1.62 14.27 12.75
N ASP A 61 2.12 15.45 13.08
CA ASP A 61 2.49 16.54 12.16
C ASP A 61 4.00 16.63 11.89
N MET A 62 4.81 15.95 12.69
CA MET A 62 6.27 15.93 12.57
C MET A 62 6.76 14.86 11.58
N TRP A 63 7.96 15.07 11.06
CA TRP A 63 8.55 14.28 9.99
C TRP A 63 9.59 13.30 10.52
N SER A 64 9.67 12.14 9.88
CA SER A 64 10.73 11.14 10.07
C SER A 64 11.25 10.73 8.71
N ASP A 65 12.52 10.42 8.61
CA ASP A 65 13.06 9.71 7.47
C ASP A 65 12.74 8.22 7.59
N VAL A 66 12.58 7.57 6.45
CA VAL A 66 12.21 6.16 6.32
C VAL A 66 12.73 5.62 4.99
N SER A 67 12.89 4.31 4.90
CA SER A 67 13.21 3.70 3.60
C SER A 67 12.11 4.00 2.58
N CYS A 68 12.50 4.52 1.42
CA CYS A 68 11.62 4.79 0.28
C CYS A 68 10.87 3.54 -0.22
N THR A 69 11.36 2.34 0.09
CA THR A 69 10.75 1.07 -0.30
C THR A 69 9.69 0.57 0.68
N THR A 70 9.36 1.35 1.71
CA THR A 70 8.33 1.00 2.68
C THR A 70 6.95 0.94 1.99
N TYR A 71 6.48 -0.28 1.76
CA TYR A 71 5.33 -0.64 0.94
C TYR A 71 3.94 -0.28 1.49
N TYR A 72 3.84 0.19 2.74
CA TYR A 72 2.56 0.52 3.38
C TYR A 72 2.35 2.01 3.66
N MET A 73 3.17 2.87 3.05
CA MET A 73 3.05 4.30 3.27
C MET A 73 2.03 4.92 2.34
N GLN A 74 1.03 5.56 2.91
CA GLN A 74 0.15 6.45 2.17
C GLN A 74 0.91 7.71 1.76
N SER A 75 0.56 8.26 0.61
CA SER A 75 1.20 9.46 0.05
C SER A 75 0.19 10.59 -0.07
N LEU A 76 0.68 11.83 0.06
CA LEU A 76 -0.06 13.05 -0.20
C LEU A 76 0.51 13.68 -1.47
N CYS A 77 -0.34 13.87 -2.49
CA CYS A 77 0.05 14.49 -3.76
C CYS A 77 -0.31 15.97 -3.75
N GLU A 78 0.61 16.80 -4.23
CA GLU A 78 0.36 18.21 -4.54
C GLU A 78 0.11 18.35 -6.05
N VAL A 79 -0.88 19.14 -6.43
CA VAL A 79 -1.26 19.42 -7.81
C VAL A 79 -1.41 20.93 -7.95
N PRO A 80 -0.94 21.56 -9.04
CA PRO A 80 -1.13 22.99 -9.25
C PRO A 80 -2.61 23.34 -9.31
N GLU A 81 -2.96 24.55 -8.84
CA GLU A 81 -4.34 25.05 -8.83
C GLU A 81 -4.99 25.05 -10.23
N ASN A 82 -4.17 25.24 -11.28
CA ASN A 82 -4.59 25.14 -12.66
C ASN A 82 -3.70 24.12 -13.40
N PRO A 83 -4.13 22.86 -13.50
CA PRO A 83 -3.37 21.83 -14.23
C PRO A 83 -3.43 22.12 -15.73
N THR A 84 -2.41 22.78 -16.27
CA THR A 84 -2.19 22.83 -17.72
C THR A 84 -1.92 21.41 -18.20
N ARG A 85 -2.62 20.98 -19.26
CA ARG A 85 -2.54 19.62 -19.84
C ARG A 85 -1.22 19.36 -20.60
N GLU A 86 -0.09 19.87 -20.13
CA GLU A 86 1.17 19.83 -20.89
C GLU A 86 2.13 18.69 -20.51
N ASP A 87 1.80 17.83 -19.52
CA ASP A 87 2.73 16.79 -19.05
C ASP A 87 2.43 15.36 -19.54
N THR A 88 1.74 15.18 -20.67
CA THR A 88 1.68 13.87 -21.33
C THR A 88 1.99 13.97 -22.81
N ASP A 89 3.06 13.26 -23.16
CA ASP A 89 3.48 12.83 -24.49
C ASP A 89 4.40 13.78 -25.28
N SER A 90 5.70 13.66 -24.99
CA SER A 90 6.71 13.90 -26.01
C SER A 90 7.83 12.88 -25.88
N GLY A 91 7.71 11.78 -26.64
CA GLY A 91 8.85 11.14 -27.29
C GLY A 91 9.26 9.75 -26.80
N VAL A 92 8.46 8.72 -27.08
CA VAL A 92 8.98 7.38 -27.39
C VAL A 92 8.44 7.00 -28.77
N SER A 93 9.30 7.04 -29.78
CA SER A 93 9.04 6.47 -31.10
C SER A 93 9.24 4.95 -31.03
N GLU A 94 8.16 4.18 -31.15
CA GLU A 94 8.20 2.73 -31.35
C GLU A 94 8.43 2.44 -32.84
N ASP A 95 9.65 2.03 -33.20
CA ASP A 95 9.98 1.47 -34.51
C ASP A 95 9.87 -0.06 -34.48
N ASP A 96 8.68 -0.60 -34.78
CA ASP A 96 8.50 -2.04 -35.00
C ASP A 96 8.30 -2.36 -36.48
N ASN A 97 9.38 -2.83 -37.11
CA ASN A 97 9.36 -3.46 -38.42
C ASN A 97 10.02 -4.85 -38.36
N ALA A 98 9.22 -5.92 -38.43
CA ALA A 98 9.67 -7.20 -38.98
C ALA A 98 8.50 -8.15 -39.29
N GLY A 99 8.23 -8.34 -40.58
CA GLY A 99 8.30 -9.67 -41.19
C GLY A 99 7.17 -10.67 -40.90
N SER A 100 6.17 -10.67 -41.78
CA SER A 100 5.23 -11.77 -41.98
C SER A 100 5.94 -13.00 -42.60
N SER A 101 5.68 -14.20 -42.08
CA SER A 101 5.98 -15.45 -42.78
C SER A 101 4.94 -16.52 -42.46
N SER A 102 4.39 -17.06 -43.54
CA SER A 102 3.39 -18.10 -43.69
C SER A 102 3.86 -19.49 -43.24
N GLY A 103 2.94 -20.33 -42.75
CA GLY A 103 3.16 -21.77 -42.77
C GLY A 103 2.06 -22.61 -42.13
N GLY A 104 1.47 -23.53 -42.91
CA GLY A 104 1.02 -24.82 -42.38
C GLY A 104 -0.48 -24.99 -42.08
N LYS A 105 -1.23 -25.48 -43.08
CA LYS A 105 -2.51 -26.17 -42.90
C LYS A 105 -2.28 -27.54 -42.25
N SER A 106 -3.08 -27.92 -41.27
CA SER A 106 -3.77 -29.22 -41.18
C SER A 106 -4.39 -29.41 -39.79
N LYS A 107 -5.71 -29.57 -39.71
CA LYS A 107 -6.38 -30.04 -38.49
C LYS A 107 -6.80 -31.48 -38.73
N THR A 108 -5.97 -32.42 -38.27
CA THR A 108 -6.34 -33.83 -38.11
C THR A 108 -7.00 -33.99 -36.75
N ALA A 109 -8.28 -34.36 -36.71
CA ALA A 109 -9.02 -34.58 -35.48
C ALA A 109 -8.56 -35.90 -34.81
N VAL A 110 -7.98 -35.80 -33.61
CA VAL A 110 -7.69 -36.94 -32.74
C VAL A 110 -8.77 -37.00 -31.67
N VAL A 111 -9.74 -37.91 -31.82
CA VAL A 111 -10.76 -38.18 -30.80
C VAL A 111 -10.21 -39.24 -29.85
N VAL A 112 -9.52 -38.81 -28.78
CA VAL A 112 -9.14 -39.69 -27.67
C VAL A 112 -9.28 -38.92 -26.35
N GLY A 113 -10.15 -39.39 -25.45
CA GLY A 113 -9.95 -39.17 -24.00
C GLY A 113 -10.89 -38.24 -23.22
N ILE A 114 -12.16 -38.04 -23.59
CA ILE A 114 -13.10 -37.17 -22.81
C ILE A 114 -13.67 -37.87 -21.55
N ALA A 115 -13.55 -39.20 -21.42
CA ALA A 115 -14.19 -39.94 -20.33
C ALA A 115 -13.44 -39.91 -18.97
N VAL A 116 -12.13 -39.63 -18.96
CA VAL A 116 -11.31 -39.67 -17.73
C VAL A 116 -11.40 -38.40 -16.86
N PRO A 117 -11.43 -37.15 -17.40
CA PRO A 117 -11.47 -35.97 -16.53
C PRO A 117 -12.80 -35.77 -15.79
N MET A 118 -13.92 -36.32 -16.27
CA MET A 118 -15.24 -36.15 -15.65
C MET A 118 -15.37 -36.89 -14.30
N VAL A 119 -14.71 -38.04 -14.14
CA VAL A 119 -14.80 -38.85 -12.92
C VAL A 119 -14.03 -38.20 -11.76
N LEU A 120 -12.92 -37.51 -12.05
CA LEU A 120 -12.11 -36.82 -11.04
C LEU A 120 -12.76 -35.53 -10.51
N VAL A 121 -13.47 -34.79 -11.37
CA VAL A 121 -14.20 -33.57 -10.96
C VAL A 121 -15.37 -33.91 -10.02
N GLY A 122 -16.08 -35.01 -10.27
CA GLY A 122 -17.19 -35.46 -9.41
C GLY A 122 -16.74 -35.87 -8.00
N ALA A 123 -15.63 -36.60 -7.89
CA ALA A 123 -15.07 -36.99 -6.60
C ALA A 123 -14.61 -35.78 -5.77
N PHE A 124 -14.01 -34.77 -6.41
CA PHE A 124 -13.55 -33.56 -5.72
C PHE A 124 -14.70 -32.70 -5.18
N ALA A 125 -15.78 -32.56 -5.94
CA ALA A 125 -16.97 -31.83 -5.49
C ALA A 125 -17.63 -32.50 -4.27
N ALA A 126 -17.73 -33.83 -4.25
CA ALA A 126 -18.27 -34.57 -3.11
C ALA A 126 -17.41 -34.41 -1.85
N ILE A 127 -16.08 -34.39 -1.98
CA ILE A 127 -15.16 -34.16 -0.86
C ILE A 127 -15.32 -32.74 -0.30
N MET A 128 -15.42 -31.71 -1.16
CA MET A 128 -15.62 -30.33 -0.74
C MET A 128 -16.96 -30.12 -0.02
N VAL A 129 -18.01 -30.77 -0.51
CA VAL A 129 -19.33 -30.86 0.14
C VAL A 129 -19.14 -31.45 1.55
N VAL A 130 -18.58 -32.66 1.69
CA VAL A 130 -18.38 -33.32 3.01
C VAL A 130 -17.53 -32.47 3.97
N VAL A 131 -16.48 -31.81 3.48
CA VAL A 131 -15.63 -30.91 4.30
C VAL A 131 -16.40 -29.65 4.73
N ALA A 132 -17.20 -29.05 3.86
CA ALA A 132 -18.04 -27.89 4.18
C ALA A 132 -19.18 -28.25 5.16
N TYR A 133 -19.80 -29.41 4.99
CA TYR A 133 -20.84 -29.90 5.92
C TYR A 133 -20.27 -30.25 7.30
N LYS A 134 -19.01 -30.73 7.38
CA LYS A 134 -18.32 -30.95 8.66
C LYS A 134 -17.77 -29.68 9.31
N LYS A 135 -17.51 -28.61 8.54
CA LYS A 135 -17.02 -27.30 9.04
C LYS A 135 -18.14 -26.31 9.44
N LYS A 136 -19.41 -26.74 9.53
CA LYS A 136 -20.53 -25.91 9.99
C LYS A 136 -20.57 -25.60 11.50
N TRP A 137 -19.51 -25.90 12.24
CA TRP A 137 -19.42 -25.72 13.70
C TRP A 137 -18.38 -24.70 14.18
N PHE A 138 -17.69 -23.97 13.29
CA PHE A 138 -16.75 -22.93 13.73
C PHE A 138 -17.10 -21.55 13.14
N CYS A 139 -17.73 -20.76 14.01
CA CYS A 139 -17.89 -19.31 14.02
C CYS A 139 -18.83 -18.66 13.00
N PHE A 140 -20.11 -18.56 13.40
CA PHE A 140 -20.94 -17.38 13.14
C PHE A 140 -21.28 -16.73 14.48
N ARG A 141 -21.27 -15.38 14.51
CA ARG A 141 -21.58 -14.44 15.61
C ARG A 141 -20.32 -13.95 16.36
N GLU A 142 -20.00 -12.66 16.40
CA GLU A 142 -20.89 -11.53 16.67
C GLU A 142 -20.49 -10.24 15.93
N SER A 143 -21.49 -9.58 15.33
CA SER A 143 -21.42 -8.21 14.84
C SER A 143 -21.40 -7.23 16.02
N VAL A 144 -20.54 -6.22 15.97
CA VAL A 144 -20.53 -5.08 16.90
C VAL A 144 -21.75 -4.20 16.61
N PRO A 145 -22.67 -3.95 17.56
CA PRO A 145 -23.69 -2.94 17.38
C PRO A 145 -23.26 -1.62 18.03
N GLY A 146 -23.34 -0.56 17.22
CA GLY A 146 -24.03 0.66 17.65
C GLY A 146 -23.26 1.61 18.56
N MET A 147 -22.71 2.65 17.93
CA MET A 147 -22.70 4.01 18.48
C MET A 147 -24.07 4.35 19.10
N TYR A 148 -24.08 4.82 20.34
CA TYR A 148 -25.05 5.78 20.81
C TYR A 148 -24.36 6.81 21.70
N ALA A 149 -24.68 8.06 21.43
CA ALA A 149 -24.24 9.23 22.16
C ALA A 149 -24.69 9.19 23.62
N SER A 150 -23.90 9.79 24.50
CA SER A 150 -24.39 10.30 25.79
C SER A 150 -23.79 11.70 26.01
N VAL A 151 -24.67 12.70 25.87
CA VAL A 151 -24.53 14.04 26.43
C VAL A 151 -25.09 13.98 27.85
N SER A 152 -24.27 14.34 28.85
CA SER A 152 -24.60 14.91 30.19
C SER A 152 -23.37 14.70 31.07
N GLU A 153 -22.84 15.61 31.89
CA GLU A 153 -23.24 16.90 32.45
C GLU A 153 -21.94 17.49 33.04
N GLN A 154 -21.78 18.81 32.99
CA GLN A 154 -20.76 19.49 33.81
C GLN A 154 -21.21 19.51 35.27
N PRO A 155 -20.27 19.48 36.24
CA PRO A 155 -20.45 20.24 37.45
C PRO A 155 -19.52 21.45 37.45
N LEU A 156 -20.14 22.63 37.50
CA LEU A 156 -19.55 23.83 38.08
C LEU A 156 -19.14 23.52 39.52
N ALA A 157 -17.86 23.71 39.84
CA ALA A 157 -17.40 23.91 41.20
C ALA A 157 -16.65 25.24 41.25
N SER A 158 -17.32 26.22 41.85
CA SER A 158 -16.80 27.50 42.27
C SER A 158 -15.74 27.33 43.35
N ILE A 159 -14.62 28.05 43.22
CA ILE A 159 -14.00 28.98 44.20
C ILE A 159 -12.83 29.67 43.49
#